data_AF-A0A9W6UCH2-F1
#
_entry.id   AF-A0A9W6UCH2-F1
#
_cell.length_a   1.000
_cell.length_b   1.000
_cell.length_c   1.000
_cell.angle_alpha   90.00
_cell.angle_beta   90.00
_cell.angle_gamma   90.00
#
_symmetry.space_group_name_H-M   'P 1'
#
loop_
_entity.id
_entity.type
_entity.pdbx_description
1 polymer ?
#
loop_
_entity_poly.entity_id
_entity_poly.type
_entity_poly.pdbx_seq_one_letter_code
_entity_poly.pdbx_strand_id
1 'polypeptide(L)'
;MGNIDVDHQQLDSDVLAKIVVTAILQCALHGGSDPLVPRRATILSHERNTSRHAVSVQTHIDIVATIVLLQFAVEQLRELSDSGIYQTLSLAKIHAAATELGDFHYVIHLEVALSSPYFRSKEDVEDFEMMVLESKPRVEERAGGKYNATRSIAIDEFPEMDEDAIESFWMQMVEDRKRRRRELFEKWEREGEAVTEQQIDAEVVQHGSGHPERQAVKASADKVTKTLTIDELRAMPAKHLRQLLTTPESTEALRAAISVILDERLTLLEQHEDAALAQNNQPQPTQLHYRRDEL
;
A
#
# COMPACT_ATOMS: atom_id res chain seq x y z
N MET A 1 -51.70 -10.64 -7.29
CA MET A 1 -51.46 -9.50 -8.19
C MET A 1 -51.26 -8.28 -7.33
N GLY A 2 -50.01 -7.90 -7.08
CA GLY A 2 -49.65 -6.68 -6.37
C GLY A 2 -48.45 -6.07 -7.08
N ASN A 3 -48.64 -4.91 -7.71
CA ASN A 3 -47.56 -4.13 -8.29
C ASN A 3 -46.90 -3.36 -7.16
N ILE A 4 -45.58 -3.52 -7.03
CA ILE A 4 -44.73 -2.71 -6.16
C ILE A 4 -44.05 -1.71 -7.10
N ASP A 5 -44.50 -0.46 -7.06
CA ASP A 5 -43.76 0.67 -7.64
C ASP A 5 -42.50 0.89 -6.79
N VAL A 6 -41.35 0.93 -7.45
CA VAL A 6 -40.07 1.27 -6.84
C VAL A 6 -39.71 2.67 -7.31
N ASP A 7 -39.77 3.63 -6.39
CA ASP A 7 -39.29 5.00 -6.60
C ASP A 7 -37.80 4.99 -6.95
N HIS A 8 -37.48 5.41 -8.18
CA HIS A 8 -36.14 5.80 -8.56
C HIS A 8 -35.79 7.12 -7.87
N GLN A 9 -35.01 7.05 -6.79
CA GLN A 9 -34.29 8.22 -6.27
C GLN A 9 -33.22 8.63 -7.28
N GLN A 10 -33.60 9.59 -8.12
CA GLN A 10 -32.71 10.35 -8.97
C GLN A 10 -31.82 11.21 -8.08
N LEU A 11 -30.54 10.85 -7.95
CA LEU A 11 -29.55 11.72 -7.33
C LEU A 11 -29.49 13.02 -8.14
N ASP A 12 -29.78 14.14 -7.47
CA ASP A 12 -29.84 15.47 -8.07
C ASP A 12 -28.56 15.77 -8.85
N SER A 13 -28.69 15.95 -10.17
CA SER A 13 -27.59 16.31 -11.06
C SER A 13 -26.87 17.59 -10.61
N ASP A 14 -27.56 18.43 -9.84
CA ASP A 14 -27.04 19.68 -9.28
C ASP A 14 -25.98 19.48 -8.18
N VAL A 15 -26.01 18.35 -7.46
CA VAL A 15 -24.99 18.06 -6.43
C VAL A 15 -23.71 17.58 -7.10
N LEU A 16 -23.83 16.73 -8.13
CA LEU A 16 -22.70 16.28 -8.94
C LEU A 16 -22.08 17.45 -9.72
N ALA A 17 -22.90 18.35 -10.28
CA ALA A 17 -22.40 19.55 -10.95
C ALA A 17 -21.59 20.48 -10.03
N LYS A 18 -22.01 20.64 -8.76
CA LYS A 18 -21.29 21.49 -7.78
C LYS A 18 -19.94 20.89 -7.37
N ILE A 19 -19.85 19.57 -7.22
CA ILE A 19 -18.57 18.88 -6.92
C ILE A 19 -17.61 19.02 -8.11
N VAL A 20 -18.12 18.88 -9.33
CA VAL A 20 -17.33 18.98 -10.58
C VAL A 20 -16.79 20.40 -10.83
N VAL A 21 -17.60 21.44 -10.62
CA VAL A 21 -17.13 22.83 -10.76
C VAL A 21 -16.03 23.16 -9.76
N THR A 22 -16.10 22.60 -8.54
CA THR A 22 -15.09 22.83 -7.50
C THR A 22 -13.76 22.17 -7.86
N ALA A 23 -13.78 20.94 -8.40
CA ALA A 23 -12.56 20.24 -8.82
C ALA A 23 -11.87 20.89 -10.04
N ILE A 24 -12.64 21.35 -11.03
CA ILE A 24 -12.10 22.04 -12.21
C ILE A 24 -11.52 23.41 -11.84
N LEU A 25 -12.15 24.15 -10.91
CA LEU A 25 -11.61 25.44 -10.44
C LEU A 25 -10.28 25.27 -9.69
N GLN A 26 -10.10 24.16 -8.96
CA GLN A 26 -8.88 23.88 -8.21
C GLN A 26 -7.68 23.61 -9.13
N CYS A 27 -7.91 22.94 -10.27
CA CYS A 27 -6.89 22.70 -11.31
C CYS A 27 -6.54 23.97 -12.10
N ALA A 28 -7.51 24.86 -12.35
CA ALA A 28 -7.27 26.09 -13.10
C ALA A 28 -6.49 27.17 -12.32
N LEU A 29 -6.49 27.12 -10.98
CA LEU A 29 -5.84 28.12 -10.13
C LEU A 29 -4.34 27.88 -9.88
N HIS A 30 -3.79 26.71 -10.28
CA HIS A 30 -2.37 26.37 -10.08
C HIS A 30 -1.55 26.26 -11.38
N GLY A 31 -2.16 26.47 -12.55
CA GLY A 31 -1.47 26.46 -13.85
C GLY A 31 -0.94 27.83 -14.24
N GLY A 32 0.36 28.06 -14.01
CA GLY A 32 1.09 29.26 -14.39
C GLY A 32 0.99 29.61 -15.88
N SER A 33 0.95 30.91 -16.13
CA SER A 33 0.74 31.60 -17.39
C SER A 33 1.87 31.44 -18.40
N ASP A 34 1.52 31.06 -19.64
CA ASP A 34 2.28 31.44 -20.84
C ASP A 34 1.33 31.71 -22.04
N PRO A 35 1.42 32.86 -22.73
CA PRO A 35 0.52 33.19 -23.84
C PRO A 35 1.17 32.83 -25.20
N LEU A 36 0.71 31.75 -25.84
CA LEU A 36 1.12 31.41 -27.21
C LEU A 36 0.10 31.86 -28.27
N VAL A 37 0.64 32.66 -29.17
CA VAL A 37 0.11 33.32 -30.38
C VAL A 37 -0.63 32.35 -31.33
N PRO A 38 -1.75 32.76 -31.96
CA PRO A 38 -2.44 31.94 -32.94
C PRO A 38 -1.76 32.03 -34.33
N ARG A 39 -1.20 30.92 -34.82
CA ARG A 39 -0.78 30.78 -36.23
C ARG A 39 -1.91 30.19 -37.07
N ARG A 40 -2.32 30.96 -38.09
CA ARG A 40 -3.23 30.57 -39.18
C ARG A 40 -2.68 29.36 -39.93
N ALA A 41 -3.43 28.26 -39.95
CA ALA A 41 -3.25 27.18 -40.92
C ALA A 41 -4.22 27.37 -42.08
N THR A 42 -3.66 27.45 -43.29
CA THR A 42 -4.39 27.58 -44.56
C THR A 42 -4.95 26.22 -44.97
N ILE A 43 -6.25 26.22 -45.27
CA ILE A 43 -7.04 25.10 -45.79
C ILE A 43 -6.65 24.84 -47.25
N LEU A 44 -6.36 23.59 -47.60
CA LEU A 44 -6.41 23.08 -48.97
C LEU A 44 -7.31 21.84 -48.98
N SER A 45 -8.50 22.05 -49.53
CA SER A 45 -9.58 21.09 -49.72
C SER A 45 -9.33 20.20 -50.92
N HIS A 46 -9.48 18.89 -50.74
CA HIS A 46 -10.01 18.03 -51.79
C HIS A 46 -10.88 16.92 -51.20
N GLU A 47 -12.18 17.06 -51.49
CA GLU A 47 -13.26 16.16 -51.15
C GLU A 47 -13.12 14.83 -51.91
N ARG A 48 -13.35 13.70 -51.23
CA ARG A 48 -14.27 12.67 -51.73
C ARG A 48 -15.11 12.12 -50.60
N ASN A 49 -16.37 12.00 -50.93
CA ASN A 49 -17.55 11.90 -50.10
C ASN A 49 -18.13 10.49 -50.23
N THR A 50 -18.22 9.72 -49.14
CA THR A 50 -19.24 8.66 -48.98
C THR A 50 -19.50 8.37 -47.50
N SER A 51 -20.51 9.06 -46.97
CA SER A 51 -21.60 8.52 -46.14
C SER A 51 -21.30 7.32 -45.22
N ARG A 52 -21.10 7.61 -43.93
CA ARG A 52 -21.94 7.07 -42.83
C ARG A 52 -21.81 8.03 -41.63
N HIS A 53 -22.91 8.68 -41.30
CA HIS A 53 -23.05 9.50 -40.11
C HIS A 53 -22.89 8.64 -38.85
N ALA A 54 -21.70 8.67 -38.25
CA ALA A 54 -21.54 8.44 -36.82
C ALA A 54 -21.69 9.82 -36.16
N VAL A 55 -22.86 10.05 -35.59
CA VAL A 55 -23.17 11.23 -34.78
C VAL A 55 -22.27 11.18 -33.54
N SER A 56 -21.15 11.90 -33.58
CA SER A 56 -20.30 12.15 -32.41
C SER A 56 -20.99 13.19 -31.53
N VAL A 57 -21.90 12.73 -30.68
CA VAL A 57 -22.50 13.52 -29.60
C VAL A 57 -22.45 12.65 -28.36
N GLN A 58 -21.26 12.49 -27.80
CA GLN A 58 -21.05 11.79 -26.52
C GLN A 58 -19.75 12.33 -25.89
N THR A 59 -19.72 13.60 -25.49
CA THR A 59 -18.44 14.25 -25.13
C THR A 59 -18.40 14.91 -23.75
N HIS A 60 -19.41 14.73 -22.89
CA HIS A 60 -19.38 15.37 -21.57
C HIS A 60 -19.62 14.46 -20.37
N ILE A 61 -20.26 13.29 -20.56
CA ILE A 61 -20.55 12.34 -19.47
C ILE A 61 -19.40 11.35 -19.25
N ASP A 62 -18.52 11.15 -20.25
CA ASP A 62 -17.45 10.15 -20.16
C ASP A 62 -16.13 10.68 -19.58
N ILE A 63 -15.93 12.01 -19.54
CA ILE A 63 -14.66 12.61 -19.06
C ILE A 63 -14.38 12.22 -17.60
N VAL A 64 -15.39 12.23 -16.74
CA VAL A 64 -15.23 11.89 -15.32
C VAL A 64 -14.86 10.42 -15.14
N ALA A 65 -15.54 9.52 -15.87
CA ALA A 65 -15.25 8.10 -15.83
C ALA A 65 -13.81 7.83 -16.32
N THR A 66 -13.39 8.48 -17.41
CA THR A 66 -12.02 8.37 -17.92
C THR A 66 -10.99 8.86 -16.91
N ILE A 67 -11.22 9.98 -16.22
CA ILE A 67 -10.29 10.48 -15.20
C ILE A 67 -10.16 9.47 -14.04
N VAL A 68 -11.26 8.90 -13.56
CA VAL A 68 -11.22 7.89 -12.49
C VAL A 68 -10.47 6.63 -12.92
N LEU A 69 -10.70 6.16 -14.14
CA LEU A 69 -9.99 5.00 -14.68
C LEU A 69 -8.49 5.27 -14.86
N LEU A 70 -8.14 6.50 -15.23
CA LEU A 70 -6.74 6.90 -15.40
C LEU A 70 -6.02 7.08 -14.08
N GLN A 71 -6.70 7.62 -13.06
CA GLN A 71 -6.17 7.66 -11.69
C GLN A 71 -5.86 6.25 -11.20
N PHE A 72 -6.81 5.32 -11.38
CA PHE A 72 -6.59 3.91 -11.10
C PHE A 72 -5.36 3.37 -11.85
N ALA A 73 -5.23 3.67 -13.15
CA ALA A 73 -4.10 3.18 -13.93
C ALA A 73 -2.74 3.71 -13.45
N VAL A 74 -2.67 5.00 -13.12
CA VAL A 74 -1.45 5.62 -12.56
C VAL A 74 -1.13 5.05 -11.18
N GLU A 75 -2.13 4.81 -10.34
CA GLU A 75 -1.95 4.15 -9.03
C GLU A 75 -1.41 2.74 -9.18
N GLN A 76 -1.97 1.94 -10.10
CA GLN A 76 -1.46 0.61 -10.39
C GLN A 76 0.00 0.64 -10.88
N LEU A 77 0.36 1.58 -11.76
CA LEU A 77 1.77 1.74 -12.16
C LEU A 77 2.69 2.09 -10.97
N ARG A 78 2.25 2.97 -10.07
CA ARG A 78 3.01 3.33 -8.86
C ARG A 78 3.25 2.12 -7.96
N GLU A 79 2.27 1.23 -7.84
CA GLU A 79 2.34 0.01 -7.02
C GLU A 79 3.26 -1.06 -7.61
N LEU A 80 3.48 -1.07 -8.93
CA LEU A 80 4.34 -2.06 -9.59
C LEU A 80 5.85 -1.84 -9.36
N SER A 81 6.27 -0.73 -8.75
CA SER A 81 7.69 -0.42 -8.55
C SER A 81 8.24 -0.98 -7.25
N ASP A 82 9.17 -1.93 -7.36
CA ASP A 82 9.94 -2.45 -6.22
C ASP A 82 10.88 -1.41 -5.60
N SER A 83 11.39 -0.47 -6.41
CA SER A 83 12.29 0.60 -5.94
C SER A 83 11.54 1.78 -5.35
N GLY A 84 10.22 1.87 -5.57
CA GLY A 84 9.39 3.02 -5.19
C GLY A 84 9.57 4.24 -6.09
N ILE A 85 10.41 4.18 -7.14
CA ILE A 85 10.66 5.33 -8.01
C ILE A 85 9.41 5.75 -8.79
N TYR A 86 8.53 4.80 -9.12
CA TYR A 86 7.28 5.12 -9.82
C TYR A 86 6.29 5.90 -8.95
N GLN A 87 6.48 6.01 -7.63
CA GLN A 87 5.67 6.89 -6.78
C GLN A 87 5.74 8.36 -7.23
N THR A 88 6.78 8.72 -7.99
CA THR A 88 6.98 10.06 -8.55
C THR A 88 6.18 10.30 -9.83
N LEU A 89 5.67 9.25 -10.50
CA LEU A 89 4.85 9.37 -11.70
C LEU A 89 3.57 10.12 -11.37
N SER A 90 3.20 11.12 -12.16
CA SER A 90 1.90 11.76 -12.06
C SER A 90 1.29 12.00 -13.44
N LEU A 91 -0.03 12.11 -13.50
CA LEU A 91 -0.70 12.40 -14.77
C LEU A 91 -0.47 13.86 -15.16
N ALA A 92 0.14 14.09 -16.32
CA ALA A 92 0.34 15.43 -16.87
C ALA A 92 -0.79 15.82 -17.83
N LYS A 93 -1.13 14.94 -18.80
CA LYS A 93 -2.11 15.23 -19.84
C LYS A 93 -2.78 13.96 -20.36
N ILE A 94 -4.01 14.09 -20.87
CA ILE A 94 -4.71 13.07 -21.64
C ILE A 94 -4.74 13.56 -23.10
N HIS A 95 -4.15 12.81 -24.02
CA HIS A 95 -4.19 13.14 -25.45
C HIS A 95 -5.43 12.56 -26.11
N ALA A 96 -5.69 11.27 -25.87
CA ALA A 96 -6.84 10.58 -26.40
C ALA A 96 -7.36 9.52 -25.43
N ALA A 97 -8.66 9.26 -25.51
CA ALA A 97 -9.29 8.14 -24.83
C ALA A 97 -10.39 7.57 -25.74
N ALA A 98 -10.41 6.25 -25.89
CA ALA A 98 -11.40 5.55 -26.70
C ALA A 98 -11.90 4.31 -25.96
N THR A 99 -13.22 4.17 -25.86
CA THR A 99 -13.84 3.00 -25.24
C THR A 99 -14.37 2.05 -26.30
N GLU A 100 -13.92 0.81 -26.25
CA GLU A 100 -14.38 -0.30 -27.06
C GLU A 100 -15.18 -1.29 -26.22
N LEU A 101 -16.30 -1.75 -26.77
CA LEU A 101 -17.20 -2.69 -26.11
C LEU A 101 -16.81 -4.13 -26.48
N GLY A 102 -15.99 -4.79 -25.66
CA GLY A 102 -15.70 -6.22 -25.79
C GLY A 102 -16.85 -7.10 -25.27
N ASP A 103 -16.80 -8.42 -25.43
CA ASP A 103 -17.88 -9.30 -24.94
C ASP A 103 -18.00 -9.30 -23.41
N PHE A 104 -16.86 -9.38 -22.73
CA PHE A 104 -16.76 -9.52 -21.27
C PHE A 104 -16.24 -8.26 -20.56
N HIS A 105 -15.53 -7.38 -21.27
CA HIS A 105 -14.88 -6.20 -20.69
C HIS A 105 -15.22 -4.95 -21.50
N TYR A 106 -15.22 -3.81 -20.83
CA TYR A 106 -14.99 -2.52 -21.47
C TYR A 106 -13.49 -2.36 -21.64
N VAL A 107 -13.04 -2.10 -22.86
CA VAL A 107 -11.65 -1.88 -23.20
C VAL A 107 -11.47 -0.38 -23.40
N ILE A 108 -10.78 0.29 -22.49
CA ILE A 108 -10.51 1.74 -22.60
C ILE A 108 -9.06 1.91 -23.05
N HIS A 109 -8.88 2.33 -24.30
CA HIS A 109 -7.59 2.73 -24.87
C HIS A 109 -7.29 4.17 -24.46
N LEU A 110 -6.07 4.44 -24.01
CA LEU A 110 -5.63 5.70 -23.44
C LEU A 110 -4.28 6.11 -24.04
N GLU A 111 -4.21 7.31 -24.60
CA GLU A 111 -2.94 7.98 -24.93
C GLU A 111 -2.75 9.11 -23.92
N VAL A 112 -1.74 8.99 -23.06
CA VAL A 112 -1.55 9.87 -21.91
C VAL A 112 -0.11 10.35 -21.81
N ALA A 113 0.07 11.54 -21.26
CA ALA A 113 1.38 12.05 -20.88
C ALA A 113 1.54 11.91 -19.36
N LEU A 114 2.59 11.20 -18.93
CA LEU A 114 2.97 11.09 -17.53
C LEU A 114 4.15 12.03 -17.26
N SER A 115 4.22 12.57 -16.05
CA SER A 115 5.36 13.37 -15.60
C SER A 115 6.13 12.69 -14.49
N SER A 116 7.45 12.78 -14.57
CA SER A 116 8.38 12.46 -13.50
C SER A 116 9.70 13.19 -13.75
N PRO A 117 10.32 13.77 -12.69
CA PRO A 117 11.63 14.40 -12.84
C PRO A 117 12.77 13.39 -13.04
N TYR A 118 12.48 12.09 -13.00
CA TYR A 118 13.48 11.02 -13.04
C TYR A 118 13.39 10.14 -14.29
N PHE A 119 12.71 10.60 -15.35
CA PHE A 119 12.73 9.87 -16.61
C PHE A 119 14.14 9.80 -17.20
N ARG A 120 14.44 8.67 -17.87
CA ARG A 120 15.74 8.43 -18.49
C ARG A 120 16.07 9.43 -19.59
N SER A 121 15.05 9.88 -20.34
CA SER A 121 15.18 10.90 -21.39
C SER A 121 15.65 12.26 -20.87
N LYS A 122 15.50 12.52 -19.57
CA LYS A 122 15.64 13.83 -18.91
C LYS A 122 14.57 14.86 -19.30
N GLU A 123 13.49 14.43 -19.94
CA GLU A 123 12.29 15.24 -20.10
C GLU A 123 11.40 15.11 -18.87
N ASP A 124 10.67 16.17 -18.49
CA ASP A 124 9.78 16.12 -17.32
C ASP A 124 8.47 15.38 -17.62
N VAL A 125 8.15 15.18 -18.91
CA VAL A 125 6.88 14.64 -19.40
C VAL A 125 7.16 13.72 -20.59
N GLU A 126 6.61 12.51 -20.56
CA GLU A 126 6.70 11.52 -21.64
C GLU A 126 5.31 10.96 -21.97
N ASP A 127 5.12 10.53 -23.22
CA ASP A 127 3.86 10.02 -23.75
C ASP A 127 3.82 8.48 -23.70
N PHE A 128 2.69 7.92 -23.29
CA PHE A 128 2.48 6.48 -23.10
C PHE A 128 1.12 6.04 -23.66
N GLU A 129 1.10 4.84 -24.23
CA GLU A 129 -0.12 4.13 -24.62
C GLU A 129 -0.48 3.08 -23.56
N MET A 130 -1.71 3.19 -23.05
CA MET A 130 -2.21 2.36 -21.97
C MET A 130 -3.60 1.83 -22.31
N MET A 131 -3.95 0.69 -21.73
CA MET A 131 -5.26 0.09 -21.84
C MET A 131 -5.79 -0.28 -20.46
N VAL A 132 -7.02 0.12 -20.17
CA VAL A 132 -7.74 -0.29 -18.95
C VAL A 132 -8.87 -1.23 -19.34
N LEU A 133 -8.89 -2.39 -18.69
CA LEU A 133 -9.90 -3.42 -18.86
C LEU A 133 -10.82 -3.39 -17.66
N GLU A 134 -12.10 -3.09 -17.85
CA GLU A 134 -13.11 -3.12 -16.79
C GLU A 134 -14.12 -4.23 -17.04
N SER A 135 -14.29 -5.15 -16.09
CA SER A 135 -15.23 -6.27 -16.23
C SER A 135 -16.67 -5.77 -16.29
N LYS A 136 -17.45 -6.26 -17.26
CA LYS A 136 -18.88 -5.96 -17.34
C LYS A 136 -19.65 -6.57 -16.16
N PRO A 137 -20.69 -5.89 -15.66
CA PRO A 137 -21.55 -6.45 -14.62
C PRO A 137 -22.20 -7.74 -15.10
N ARG A 138 -22.12 -8.79 -14.27
CA ARG A 138 -22.89 -10.02 -14.52
C ARG A 138 -24.38 -9.75 -14.34
N VAL A 139 -25.21 -10.54 -15.02
CA VAL A 139 -26.68 -10.39 -14.95
C VAL A 139 -27.19 -10.48 -13.51
N GLU A 140 -26.59 -11.36 -12.70
CA GLU A 140 -26.93 -11.57 -11.29
C GLU A 140 -26.53 -10.36 -10.42
N GLU A 141 -25.39 -9.73 -10.69
CA GLU A 141 -24.89 -8.56 -9.94
C GLU A 141 -25.74 -7.31 -10.18
N ARG A 142 -26.30 -7.18 -11.40
CA ARG A 142 -27.24 -6.09 -11.72
C ARG A 142 -28.50 -6.13 -10.87
N ALA A 143 -28.98 -7.33 -10.53
CA ALA A 143 -30.17 -7.50 -9.68
C ALA A 143 -29.88 -7.21 -8.20
N GLY A 144 -28.64 -7.43 -7.75
CA GLY A 144 -28.23 -7.25 -6.35
C GLY A 144 -27.77 -5.84 -5.98
N GLY A 145 -27.66 -4.91 -6.95
CA GLY A 145 -27.22 -3.53 -6.71
C GLY A 145 -25.77 -3.37 -6.22
N LYS A 146 -25.02 -4.46 -6.06
CA LYS A 146 -23.61 -4.46 -5.67
C LYS A 146 -22.76 -4.77 -6.91
N TYR A 147 -22.15 -3.73 -7.46
CA TYR A 147 -21.25 -3.85 -8.61
C TYR A 147 -19.80 -3.82 -8.14
N ASN A 148 -19.13 -4.98 -8.21
CA ASN A 148 -17.69 -5.08 -7.99
C ASN A 148 -17.03 -5.24 -9.36
N ALA A 149 -16.71 -4.13 -10.03
CA ALA A 149 -15.94 -4.18 -11.27
C ALA A 149 -14.50 -4.58 -10.96
N THR A 150 -14.05 -5.70 -11.52
CA THR A 150 -12.62 -6.00 -11.59
C THR A 150 -12.00 -5.14 -12.68
N ARG A 151 -10.89 -4.46 -12.34
CA ARG A 151 -10.13 -3.63 -13.27
C ARG A 151 -8.72 -4.16 -13.40
N SER A 152 -8.18 -4.16 -14.61
CA SER A 152 -6.78 -4.45 -14.87
C SER A 152 -6.21 -3.46 -15.88
N ILE A 153 -4.90 -3.28 -15.85
CA ILE A 153 -4.20 -2.40 -16.79
C ILE A 153 -3.26 -3.19 -17.68
N ALA A 154 -3.05 -2.69 -18.88
CA ALA A 154 -1.97 -3.07 -19.78
C ALA A 154 -1.29 -1.81 -20.29
N ILE A 155 0.02 -1.86 -20.46
CA ILE A 155 0.84 -0.78 -20.99
C ILE A 155 1.77 -1.41 -22.03
N ASP A 156 2.00 -0.72 -23.15
CA ASP A 156 2.87 -1.24 -24.21
C ASP A 156 4.34 -1.21 -23.76
N GLU A 157 4.79 -0.04 -23.27
CA GLU A 157 6.15 0.18 -22.79
C GLU A 157 6.14 0.81 -21.40
N PHE A 158 6.93 0.24 -20.48
CA PHE A 158 7.07 0.79 -19.13
C PHE A 158 7.97 2.04 -19.14
N PRO A 159 7.68 3.06 -18.31
CA PRO A 159 8.53 4.23 -18.22
C PRO A 159 9.97 3.89 -17.80
N GLU A 160 10.94 4.26 -18.62
CA GLU A 160 12.36 4.10 -18.28
C GLU A 160 12.81 5.22 -17.33
N MET A 161 13.38 4.84 -16.19
CA MET A 161 13.84 5.79 -15.17
C MET A 161 15.36 5.88 -15.13
N ASP A 162 15.86 7.02 -14.62
CA ASP A 162 17.27 7.29 -14.42
C ASP A 162 17.89 6.32 -13.40
N GLU A 163 18.97 5.62 -13.80
CA GLU A 163 19.61 4.57 -12.99
C GLU A 163 20.13 5.11 -11.64
N ASP A 164 20.74 6.30 -11.66
CA ASP A 164 21.24 6.97 -10.44
C ASP A 164 20.10 7.32 -9.46
N ALA A 165 18.92 7.68 -10.00
CA ALA A 165 17.75 7.95 -9.20
C ALA A 165 17.18 6.65 -8.60
N ILE A 166 17.12 5.57 -9.38
CA ILE A 166 16.67 4.25 -8.89
C ILE A 166 17.52 3.81 -7.70
N GLU A 167 18.85 3.92 -7.81
CA GLU A 167 19.76 3.57 -6.72
C GLU A 167 19.51 4.45 -5.47
N SER A 168 19.34 5.75 -5.68
CA SER A 168 19.06 6.70 -4.59
C SER A 168 17.77 6.38 -3.84
N PHE A 169 16.68 6.08 -4.56
CA PHE A 169 15.41 5.66 -3.96
C PHE A 169 15.55 4.34 -3.21
N TRP A 170 16.29 3.38 -3.76
CA TRP A 170 16.52 2.10 -3.10
C TRP A 170 17.33 2.25 -1.81
N MET A 171 18.38 3.07 -1.83
CA MET A 171 19.15 3.42 -0.63
C MET A 171 18.26 4.07 0.43
N GLN A 172 17.44 5.05 0.04
CA GLN A 172 16.50 5.70 0.96
C GLN A 172 15.50 4.71 1.56
N MET A 173 14.93 3.82 0.76
CA MET A 173 14.00 2.79 1.23
C MET A 173 14.68 1.85 2.25
N VAL A 174 15.91 1.42 1.98
CA VAL A 174 16.68 0.57 2.89
C VAL A 174 17.02 1.31 4.18
N GLU A 175 17.40 2.58 4.11
CA GLU A 175 17.68 3.41 5.29
C GLU A 175 16.43 3.66 6.13
N ASP A 176 15.29 3.92 5.50
CA ASP A 176 14.00 4.06 6.16
C ASP A 176 13.60 2.77 6.87
N ARG A 177 13.76 1.62 6.22
CA ARG A 177 13.53 0.31 6.85
C ARG A 177 14.48 0.05 8.02
N LYS A 178 15.78 0.40 7.89
CA LYS A 178 16.75 0.33 9.00
C LYS A 178 16.36 1.25 10.15
N ARG A 179 15.88 2.46 9.87
CA ARG A 179 15.43 3.43 10.89
C ARG A 179 14.20 2.89 11.63
N ARG A 180 13.16 2.45 10.91
CA ARG A 180 11.96 1.84 11.52
C ARG A 180 12.30 0.63 12.38
N ARG A 181 13.21 -0.24 11.90
CA ARG A 181 13.69 -1.38 12.66
C ARG A 181 14.37 -0.96 13.97
N ARG A 182 15.20 0.09 13.94
CA ARG A 182 15.81 0.64 15.18
C ARG A 182 14.77 1.19 16.14
N GLU A 183 13.78 1.93 15.65
CA GLU A 183 12.68 2.48 16.46
C GLU A 183 11.84 1.38 17.12
N LEU A 184 11.55 0.29 16.39
CA LEU A 184 10.86 -0.88 16.94
C LEU A 184 11.70 -1.56 18.03
N PHE A 185 13.00 -1.74 17.79
CA PHE A 185 13.91 -2.29 18.80
C PHE A 185 13.98 -1.43 20.06
N GLU A 186 14.02 -0.10 19.91
CA GLU A 186 14.02 0.83 21.04
C GLU A 186 12.71 0.78 21.82
N LYS A 187 11.57 0.73 21.12
CA LYS A 187 10.25 0.57 21.75
C LYS A 187 10.19 -0.72 22.57
N TRP A 188 10.69 -1.82 22.03
CA TRP A 188 10.75 -3.10 22.73
C TRP A 188 11.73 -3.11 23.90
N GLU A 189 12.86 -2.43 23.81
CA GLU A 189 13.78 -2.29 24.94
C GLU A 189 13.10 -1.58 26.11
N ARG A 190 12.35 -0.51 25.82
CA ARG A 190 11.56 0.24 26.80
C ARG A 190 10.41 -0.58 27.40
N GLU A 191 9.69 -1.35 26.58
CA GLU A 191 8.61 -2.24 27.05
C GLU A 191 9.14 -3.40 27.91
N GLY A 192 10.31 -3.96 27.58
CA GLY A 192 10.96 -5.00 28.38
C GLY A 192 11.45 -4.51 29.75
N GLU A 193 11.84 -3.24 29.87
CA GLU A 193 12.19 -2.61 31.15
C GLU A 193 10.96 -2.44 32.05
N ALA A 194 9.84 -1.97 31.49
CA ALA A 194 8.60 -1.76 32.25
C ALA A 194 8.01 -3.04 32.86
N VAL A 195 8.16 -4.20 32.18
CA VAL A 195 7.72 -5.51 32.72
C VAL A 195 8.64 -5.99 33.85
N THR A 196 9.93 -5.64 33.80
CA THR A 196 10.90 -6.07 34.80
C THR A 196 10.74 -5.29 36.12
N GLU A 197 10.41 -3.99 36.05
CA GLU A 197 10.16 -3.18 37.25
C GLU A 197 8.88 -3.59 38.01
N GLN A 198 7.81 -3.98 37.29
CA GLN A 198 6.57 -4.43 37.92
C GLN A 198 6.65 -5.82 38.58
N GLN A 199 7.58 -6.68 38.14
CA GLN A 199 7.80 -7.98 38.77
C GLN A 199 8.73 -7.92 39.99
N ILE A 200 9.66 -6.96 40.05
CA ILE A 200 10.56 -6.80 41.20
C ILE A 200 9.81 -6.21 42.41
N ASP A 201 8.85 -5.32 42.20
CA ASP A 201 8.07 -4.74 43.31
C ASP A 201 7.02 -5.71 43.91
N ALA A 202 6.64 -6.76 43.19
CA ALA A 202 5.69 -7.77 43.68
C ALA A 202 6.35 -8.88 44.52
N GLU A 203 7.64 -9.18 44.31
CA GLU A 203 8.34 -10.28 45.01
C GLU A 203 9.05 -9.84 46.31
N VAL A 204 9.26 -8.54 46.54
CA VAL A 204 10.01 -8.04 47.72
C VAL A 204 9.14 -7.93 48.99
N VAL A 205 7.81 -8.08 48.92
CA VAL A 205 6.92 -7.87 50.10
C VAL A 205 6.50 -9.18 50.80
N GLN A 206 6.88 -10.37 50.32
CA GLN A 206 6.39 -11.63 50.87
C GLN A 206 7.44 -12.54 51.54
N HIS A 207 8.55 -12.04 52.09
CA HIS A 207 9.37 -12.86 53.01
C HIS A 207 9.88 -12.03 54.20
N GLY A 208 8.99 -11.78 55.16
CA GLY A 208 9.31 -11.13 56.42
C GLY A 208 8.51 -11.70 57.58
N SER A 209 8.94 -12.84 58.14
CA SER A 209 8.94 -13.13 59.59
C SER A 209 9.34 -14.58 59.88
N GLY A 210 10.47 -14.84 60.57
CA GLY A 210 10.73 -16.17 61.12
C GLY A 210 12.16 -16.54 61.57
N HIS A 211 12.74 -15.78 62.50
CA HIS A 211 13.79 -16.13 63.47
C HIS A 211 15.19 -16.68 63.04
N PRO A 212 16.27 -16.34 63.80
CA PRO A 212 17.63 -16.77 63.53
C PRO A 212 18.01 -17.99 64.37
N GLU A 213 18.54 -19.04 63.74
CA GLU A 213 19.30 -20.06 64.46
C GLU A 213 20.63 -20.33 63.77
N ARG A 214 21.70 -20.12 64.55
CA ARG A 214 23.09 -20.35 64.19
C ARG A 214 23.31 -21.82 63.84
N GLN A 215 23.74 -22.10 62.62
CA GLN A 215 24.60 -23.26 62.35
C GLN A 215 25.59 -22.94 61.23
N ALA A 216 26.85 -22.89 61.63
CA ALA A 216 27.99 -22.77 60.74
C ALA A 216 28.27 -24.13 60.09
N VAL A 217 28.08 -24.26 58.77
CA VAL A 217 28.67 -25.36 57.98
C VAL A 217 29.01 -24.87 56.57
N LYS A 218 30.32 -24.83 56.30
CA LYS A 218 31.06 -25.09 55.06
C LYS A 218 30.51 -24.57 53.72
N ALA A 219 31.34 -23.71 53.13
CA ALA A 219 31.35 -23.39 51.71
C ALA A 219 31.44 -24.66 50.85
N SER A 220 30.35 -25.02 50.18
CA SER A 220 30.34 -25.78 48.94
C SER A 220 29.82 -24.83 47.86
N ALA A 221 30.74 -24.38 47.00
CA ALA A 221 30.42 -23.69 45.76
C ALA A 221 29.80 -24.69 44.79
N ASP A 222 28.52 -25.04 45.01
CA ASP A 222 27.71 -25.64 43.96
C ASP A 222 27.39 -24.54 42.95
N LYS A 223 28.26 -24.43 41.94
CA LYS A 223 27.93 -23.79 40.67
C LYS A 223 26.82 -24.63 40.04
N VAL A 224 25.58 -24.37 40.45
CA VAL A 224 24.39 -24.87 39.78
C VAL A 224 24.36 -24.21 38.40
N THR A 225 25.00 -24.85 37.42
CA THR A 225 24.76 -24.61 36.01
C THR A 225 23.33 -25.09 35.73
N LYS A 226 22.33 -24.27 36.07
CA LYS A 226 20.98 -24.40 35.55
C LYS A 226 21.11 -24.33 34.04
N THR A 227 21.02 -25.49 33.39
CA THR A 227 20.94 -25.59 31.94
C THR A 227 19.61 -24.96 31.53
N LEU A 228 19.66 -23.68 31.15
CA LEU A 228 18.53 -22.97 30.58
C LEU A 228 17.98 -23.77 29.41
N THR A 229 16.70 -24.11 29.49
CA THR A 229 16.01 -24.81 28.41
C THR A 229 15.70 -23.84 27.26
N ILE A 230 15.51 -24.38 26.05
CA ILE A 230 15.21 -23.56 24.85
C ILE A 230 13.90 -22.77 25.05
N ASP A 231 12.91 -23.35 25.72
CA ASP A 231 11.63 -22.70 25.97
C ASP A 231 11.75 -21.53 26.97
N GLU A 232 12.60 -21.68 27.98
CA GLU A 232 12.94 -20.57 28.88
C GLU A 232 13.64 -19.43 28.12
N LEU A 233 14.61 -19.74 27.25
CA LEU A 233 15.27 -18.75 26.40
C LEU A 233 14.28 -18.04 25.47
N ARG A 234 13.28 -18.76 24.96
CA ARG A 234 12.20 -18.21 24.13
C ARG A 234 11.23 -17.32 24.90
N ALA A 235 11.11 -17.46 26.21
CA ALA A 235 10.31 -16.58 27.06
C ALA A 235 11.07 -15.31 27.50
N MET A 236 12.41 -15.30 27.39
CA MET A 236 13.22 -14.20 27.90
C MET A 236 13.13 -12.93 27.03
N PRO A 237 13.22 -11.72 27.65
CA PRO A 237 13.36 -10.47 26.93
C PRO A 237 14.61 -10.46 26.05
N ALA A 238 14.53 -9.82 24.87
CA ALA A 238 15.65 -9.76 23.93
C ALA A 238 16.92 -9.12 24.54
N LYS A 239 16.76 -8.17 25.47
CA LYS A 239 17.85 -7.52 26.20
C LYS A 239 18.64 -8.53 27.05
N HIS A 240 17.94 -9.38 27.79
CA HIS A 240 18.55 -10.44 28.60
C HIS A 240 19.26 -11.48 27.74
N LEU A 241 18.68 -11.87 26.60
CA LEU A 241 19.32 -12.76 25.63
C LEU A 241 20.63 -12.17 25.09
N ARG A 242 20.64 -10.88 24.73
CA ARG A 242 21.86 -10.18 24.30
C ARG A 242 22.90 -10.08 25.42
N GLN A 243 22.46 -9.82 26.65
CA GLN A 243 23.34 -9.78 27.82
C GLN A 243 24.01 -11.14 28.05
N LEU A 244 23.28 -12.25 27.90
CA LEU A 244 23.82 -13.60 27.97
C LEU A 244 24.84 -13.89 26.85
N LEU A 245 24.72 -13.26 25.67
CA LEU A 245 25.75 -13.38 24.62
C LEU A 245 27.05 -12.64 24.98
N THR A 246 26.97 -11.56 25.76
CA THR A 246 28.13 -10.76 26.16
C THR A 246 28.91 -11.35 27.34
N THR A 247 28.32 -12.29 28.10
CA THR A 247 29.03 -12.92 29.22
C THR A 247 30.06 -13.93 28.69
N PRO A 248 31.31 -13.90 29.21
CA PRO A 248 32.37 -14.82 28.75
C PRO A 248 32.09 -16.28 29.11
N GLU A 249 31.15 -16.54 30.02
CA GLU A 249 30.75 -17.88 30.47
C GLU A 249 29.68 -18.54 29.59
N SER A 250 29.18 -17.86 28.55
CA SER A 250 28.22 -18.45 27.62
C SER A 250 28.87 -19.50 26.73
N THR A 251 28.35 -20.73 26.80
CA THR A 251 28.78 -21.85 25.96
C THR A 251 28.42 -21.60 24.49
N GLU A 252 29.19 -22.14 23.57
CA GLU A 252 28.96 -22.00 22.12
C GLU A 252 27.55 -22.50 21.71
N ALA A 253 27.11 -23.60 22.31
CA ALA A 253 25.76 -24.13 22.13
C ALA A 253 24.66 -23.15 22.59
N LEU A 254 24.87 -22.47 23.73
CA LEU A 254 23.94 -21.45 24.23
C LEU A 254 23.93 -20.23 23.31
N ARG A 255 25.08 -19.78 22.82
CA ARG A 255 25.18 -18.65 21.87
C ARG A 255 24.46 -18.97 20.55
N ALA A 256 24.66 -20.17 20.01
CA ALA A 256 23.98 -20.62 18.80
C ALA A 256 22.45 -20.66 19.00
N ALA A 257 21.98 -21.23 20.12
CA ALA A 257 20.56 -21.26 20.44
C ALA A 257 19.95 -19.86 20.59
N ILE A 258 20.64 -18.95 21.28
CA ILE A 258 20.20 -17.56 21.43
C ILE A 258 20.15 -16.84 20.07
N SER A 259 21.15 -17.04 19.21
CA SER A 259 21.16 -16.43 17.86
C SER A 259 19.95 -16.89 17.05
N VAL A 260 19.68 -18.19 17.03
CA VAL A 260 18.53 -18.76 16.31
C VAL A 260 17.21 -18.18 16.82
N ILE A 261 17.05 -17.99 18.13
CA ILE A 261 15.84 -17.38 18.72
C ILE A 261 15.70 -15.91 18.32
N LEU A 262 16.80 -15.16 18.27
CA LEU A 262 16.78 -13.76 17.84
C LEU A 262 16.46 -13.64 16.34
N ASP A 263 16.99 -14.54 15.51
CA ASP A 263 16.70 -14.60 14.08
C ASP A 263 15.25 -15.01 13.81
N GLU A 264 14.71 -15.98 14.56
CA GLU A 264 13.29 -16.39 14.50
C GLU A 264 12.36 -15.22 14.86
N ARG A 265 12.66 -14.49 15.94
CA ARG A 265 11.89 -13.30 16.34
C ARG A 265 11.99 -12.18 15.31
N LEU A 266 13.15 -11.99 14.68
CA LEU A 266 13.33 -11.03 13.60
C LEU A 266 12.49 -11.41 12.38
N THR A 267 12.46 -12.70 12.02
CA THR A 267 11.65 -13.20 10.90
C THR A 267 10.16 -13.00 11.15
N LEU A 268 9.68 -13.27 12.38
CA LEU A 268 8.29 -13.02 12.76
C LEU A 268 7.92 -11.54 12.72
N LEU A 269 8.87 -10.65 13.03
CA LEU A 269 8.67 -9.21 12.89
C LEU A 269 8.53 -8.79 11.43
N GLU A 270 9.38 -9.30 10.55
CA GLU A 270 9.30 -9.02 9.11
C GLU A 270 7.97 -9.51 8.55
N GLN A 271 7.50 -10.70 8.95
CA GLN A 271 6.18 -11.20 8.57
C GLN A 271 5.02 -10.33 9.09
N HIS A 272 5.12 -9.83 10.32
CA HIS A 272 4.11 -8.94 10.89
C HIS A 272 4.11 -7.56 10.21
N GLU A 273 5.28 -7.07 9.81
CA GLU A 273 5.42 -5.83 9.02
C GLU A 273 4.81 -5.99 7.63
N ASP A 274 5.15 -7.07 6.92
CA ASP A 274 4.58 -7.40 5.61
C ASP A 274 3.06 -7.56 5.71
N ALA A 275 2.56 -8.21 6.76
CA ALA A 275 1.12 -8.34 7.01
C ALA A 275 0.46 -6.98 7.31
N ALA A 276 1.12 -6.10 8.06
CA ALA A 276 0.60 -4.76 8.35
C ALA A 276 0.58 -3.87 7.09
N LEU A 277 1.61 -3.95 6.25
CA LEU A 277 1.66 -3.26 4.97
C LEU A 277 0.59 -3.80 4.00
N ALA A 278 0.41 -5.13 3.95
CA ALA A 278 -0.64 -5.75 3.17
C ALA A 278 -2.05 -5.36 3.65
N GLN A 279 -2.26 -5.21 4.97
CA GLN A 279 -3.54 -4.73 5.52
C GLN A 279 -3.80 -3.25 5.22
N ASN A 280 -2.78 -2.41 5.19
CA ASN A 280 -2.93 -1.00 4.85
C ASN A 280 -3.20 -0.77 3.36
N ASN A 281 -2.70 -1.68 2.51
CA ASN A 281 -2.91 -1.66 1.06
C ASN A 281 -4.08 -2.55 0.60
N GLN A 282 -4.77 -3.26 1.51
CA GLN A 282 -5.99 -3.98 1.16
C GLN A 282 -7.19 -3.03 1.17
N PRO A 283 -7.91 -2.86 0.05
CA PRO A 283 -9.25 -2.27 0.10
C PRO A 283 -10.10 -3.13 1.03
N GLN A 284 -10.60 -2.55 2.13
CA GLN A 284 -11.31 -3.31 3.16
C GLN A 284 -12.41 -4.17 2.53
N PRO A 285 -12.38 -5.51 2.69
CA PRO A 285 -13.49 -6.34 2.28
C PRO A 285 -14.67 -5.95 3.15
N THR A 286 -15.67 -5.30 2.56
CA THR A 286 -16.97 -5.07 3.20
C THR A 286 -17.47 -6.42 3.69
N GLN A 287 -17.44 -6.65 5.00
CA GLN A 287 -17.91 -7.89 5.61
C GLN A 287 -19.38 -8.08 5.23
N LEU A 288 -19.64 -8.95 4.26
CA LEU A 288 -20.99 -9.38 3.92
C LEU A 288 -21.42 -10.37 5.00
N HIS A 289 -22.23 -9.87 5.93
CA HIS A 289 -22.90 -10.68 6.92
C HIS A 289 -23.97 -11.53 6.19
N TYR A 290 -23.58 -12.73 5.74
CA TYR A 290 -24.53 -13.71 5.22
C TYR A 290 -25.37 -14.22 6.40
N ARG A 291 -26.53 -13.59 6.63
CA ARG A 291 -27.58 -14.15 7.48
C ARG A 291 -28.23 -15.28 6.67
N ARG A 292 -27.82 -16.50 6.99
CA ARG A 292 -28.39 -17.72 6.42
C ARG A 292 -29.76 -17.93 7.06
N ASP A 293 -30.80 -17.42 6.41
CA ASP A 293 -32.17 -17.77 6.76
C ASP A 293 -32.41 -19.22 6.29
N GLU A 294 -32.53 -20.12 7.26
CA GLU A 294 -32.90 -21.51 7.05
C GLU A 294 -34.39 -21.61 6.70
N LEU A 295 -34.70 -22.37 5.63
CA LEU A 295 -36.03 -22.89 5.28
C LEU A 295 -36.02 -24.40 5.49
#